data_AF-R7J0G1-F1
#
_entry.id   AF-R7J0G1-F1
#
_cell.length_a   1.000
_cell.length_b   1.000
_cell.length_c   1.000
_cell.angle_alpha   90.00
_cell.angle_beta   90.00
_cell.angle_gamma   90.00
#
_symmetry.space_group_name_H-M   'P 1'
#
loop_
_entity.id
_entity.type
_entity.pdbx_description
1 polymer ?
#
loop_
_entity_poly.entity_id
_entity_poly.type
_entity_poly.pdbx_seq_one_letter_code
_entity_poly.pdbx_strand_id
1 'polypeptide(L)'
;MTKRRFITILKIILICVFIAVIAVITIVSIKKGSGKHGTVQYKRFEKLTQPSGQVIQIDDYSFELEKYFLDIASAQFYAVVKVSRDGDKISYQSIRASDSGRSLQSIGERFSILFAVVKVEKEGDDLYLYIYRQLQSEQDPNQIFAIRDCQAENEPYKEYYFNLEDSRKHEEFRLNEGTLYLSSMGLKIQVKRSLGQDYFQDLVLINKDGENITLIKDGESKAAYSGSVLFATDETGFNGKYVYEFRKIIDYASIEKVVVNGKTYERAEDAQN
;
A
#
# COMPACT_ATOMS: atom_id res chain seq x y z
N MET A 1 26.91 -22.10 53.37
CA MET A 1 25.46 -21.86 53.20
C MET A 1 24.73 -23.17 53.49
N THR A 2 23.74 -23.21 54.39
CA THR A 2 23.04 -24.46 54.74
C THR A 2 22.21 -24.98 53.55
N LYS A 3 22.15 -26.31 53.35
CA LYS A 3 21.41 -26.98 52.26
C LYS A 3 19.97 -26.45 52.10
N ARG A 4 19.33 -26.11 53.22
CA ARG A 4 18.00 -25.50 53.27
C ARG A 4 17.94 -24.09 52.66
N ARG A 5 18.93 -23.23 52.96
CA ARG A 5 19.04 -21.87 52.39
C ARG A 5 19.34 -21.90 50.89
N PHE A 6 20.16 -22.84 50.44
CA PHE A 6 20.45 -23.02 49.02
C PHE A 6 19.20 -23.45 48.23
N ILE A 7 18.41 -24.40 48.77
CA ILE A 7 17.14 -24.82 48.15
C ILE A 7 16.12 -23.67 48.09
N THR A 8 16.04 -22.84 49.12
CA THR A 8 15.14 -21.67 49.13
C THR A 8 15.54 -20.64 48.07
N ILE A 9 16.84 -20.32 47.96
CA ILE A 9 17.34 -19.39 46.94
C ILE A 9 17.08 -19.94 45.54
N LEU A 10 17.32 -21.23 45.31
CA LEU A 10 17.08 -21.87 44.02
C LEU A 10 15.60 -21.80 43.62
N LYS A 11 14.66 -22.02 44.56
CA LYS A 11 13.22 -21.89 44.30
C LYS A 11 12.81 -20.47 43.91
N ILE A 12 13.37 -19.45 44.56
CA ILE A 12 13.09 -18.04 44.24
C ILE A 12 13.56 -17.71 42.82
N ILE A 13 14.79 -18.12 42.47
CA ILE A 13 15.33 -17.93 41.11
C ILE A 13 14.43 -18.60 40.07
N LEU A 14 13.97 -19.83 40.33
CA LEU A 14 13.12 -20.58 39.40
C LEU A 14 11.77 -19.91 39.18
N ILE A 15 11.17 -19.34 40.24
CA ILE A 15 9.93 -18.56 40.15
C ILE A 15 10.15 -17.27 39.35
N CYS A 16 11.25 -16.54 39.60
CA CYS A 16 11.57 -15.32 38.85
C CYS A 16 11.78 -15.59 37.36
N VAL A 17 12.48 -16.68 37.00
CA VAL A 17 12.66 -17.09 35.60
C VAL A 17 11.33 -17.47 34.97
N PHE A 18 10.46 -18.19 35.70
CA PHE A 18 9.14 -18.57 35.18
C PHE A 18 8.25 -17.35 34.91
N ILE A 19 8.25 -16.36 35.80
CA ILE A 19 7.53 -15.08 35.61
C ILE A 19 8.09 -14.32 34.40
N ALA A 20 9.42 -14.26 34.26
CA ALA A 20 10.06 -13.61 33.11
C ALA A 20 9.69 -14.30 31.78
N VAL A 21 9.66 -15.64 31.75
CA VAL A 21 9.26 -16.41 30.56
C VAL A 21 7.80 -16.15 30.21
N ILE A 22 6.89 -16.13 31.21
CA ILE A 22 5.48 -15.78 30.96
C ILE A 22 5.38 -14.36 30.41
N ALA A 23 6.05 -13.38 31.02
CA ALA A 23 6.04 -11.99 30.54
C ALA A 23 6.55 -11.88 29.09
N VAL A 24 7.63 -12.58 28.74
CA VAL A 24 8.14 -12.63 27.36
C VAL A 24 7.11 -13.29 26.41
N ILE A 25 6.51 -14.42 26.79
CA ILE A 25 5.48 -15.08 25.98
C ILE A 25 4.27 -14.15 25.80
N THR A 26 3.83 -13.45 26.84
CA THR A 26 2.72 -12.49 26.78
C THR A 26 3.07 -11.31 25.89
N ILE A 27 4.26 -10.70 26.02
CA ILE A 27 4.72 -9.60 25.15
C ILE A 27 4.84 -10.06 23.69
N VAL A 28 5.37 -11.27 23.45
CA VAL A 28 5.47 -11.86 22.09
C VAL A 28 4.08 -12.19 21.54
N SER A 29 3.14 -12.62 22.39
CA SER A 29 1.75 -12.90 21.98
C SER A 29 0.93 -11.63 21.73
N ILE A 30 1.20 -10.55 22.48
CA ILE A 30 0.63 -9.21 22.24
C ILE A 30 1.22 -8.62 20.94
N LYS A 31 2.52 -8.80 20.67
CA LYS A 31 3.14 -8.42 19.38
C LYS A 31 2.67 -9.29 18.21
N LYS A 32 2.33 -10.56 18.45
CA LYS A 32 1.53 -11.40 17.55
C LYS A 32 0.05 -11.07 17.66
N GLY A 33 -0.26 -9.78 17.81
CA GLY A 33 -1.59 -9.24 17.63
C GLY A 33 -2.20 -9.84 16.37
N SER A 34 -3.49 -10.13 16.49
CA SER A 34 -4.38 -10.74 15.52
C SER A 34 -4.51 -9.93 14.23
N GLY A 35 -3.40 -9.69 13.53
CA GLY A 35 -3.39 -9.27 12.15
C GLY A 35 -4.01 -10.40 11.36
N LYS A 36 -5.34 -10.34 11.16
CA LYS A 36 -6.01 -11.10 10.10
C LYS A 36 -5.09 -11.04 8.88
N HIS A 37 -4.80 -12.15 8.21
CA HIS A 37 -3.82 -12.23 7.11
C HIS A 37 -3.90 -11.09 6.08
N GLY A 38 -5.05 -10.42 5.93
CA GLY A 38 -5.23 -9.23 5.11
C GLY A 38 -4.52 -7.94 5.56
N THR A 39 -4.19 -7.73 6.84
CA THR A 39 -3.46 -6.52 7.30
C THR A 39 -1.95 -6.68 7.11
N VAL A 40 -1.43 -7.89 7.35
CA VAL A 40 -0.01 -8.25 7.20
C VAL A 40 0.49 -8.02 5.78
N GLN A 41 -0.37 -8.26 4.78
CA GLN A 41 -0.03 -8.02 3.38
C GLN A 41 0.39 -6.56 3.15
N TYR A 42 -0.37 -5.56 3.61
CA TYR A 42 -0.11 -4.15 3.24
C TYR A 42 0.95 -3.47 4.10
N LYS A 43 1.17 -3.91 5.35
CA LYS A 43 2.27 -3.42 6.19
C LYS A 43 3.65 -3.54 5.54
N ARG A 44 3.80 -4.46 4.57
CA ARG A 44 5.07 -4.62 3.83
C ARG A 44 5.53 -3.32 3.18
N PHE A 45 4.61 -2.45 2.77
CA PHE A 45 4.91 -1.20 2.08
C PHE A 45 5.38 -0.07 2.99
N GLU A 46 5.25 -0.19 4.32
CA GLU A 46 5.69 0.85 5.25
C GLU A 46 7.19 1.20 5.08
N LYS A 47 8.03 0.23 4.73
CA LYS A 47 9.47 0.47 4.52
C LYS A 47 9.78 1.36 3.31
N LEU A 48 8.81 1.62 2.43
CA LEU A 48 8.96 2.49 1.26
C LEU A 48 8.50 3.93 1.56
N THR A 49 7.83 4.14 2.69
CA THR A 49 7.16 5.40 2.99
C THR A 49 8.10 6.47 3.51
N GLN A 50 7.67 7.72 3.34
CA GLN A 50 8.22 8.87 4.02
C GLN A 50 7.26 9.34 5.13
N PRO A 51 7.78 9.88 6.25
CA PRO A 51 6.94 10.46 7.29
C PRO A 51 6.23 11.71 6.76
N SER A 52 5.07 12.04 7.32
CA SER A 52 4.31 13.26 6.99
C SER A 52 4.01 14.10 8.22
N GLY A 53 3.25 13.57 9.18
CA GLY A 53 2.84 14.30 10.39
C GLY A 53 1.72 15.33 10.15
N GLN A 54 1.12 15.34 8.95
CA GLN A 54 -0.06 16.17 8.68
C GLN A 54 -1.26 15.66 9.49
N VAL A 55 -2.00 16.58 10.10
CA VAL A 55 -3.20 16.27 10.89
C VAL A 55 -4.38 17.06 10.36
N ILE A 56 -5.49 16.37 10.13
CA ILE A 56 -6.79 16.97 9.84
C ILE A 56 -7.67 16.76 11.07
N GLN A 57 -8.02 17.85 11.74
CA GLN A 57 -8.94 17.85 12.88
C GLN A 57 -10.37 18.11 12.39
N ILE A 58 -11.32 17.25 12.78
CA ILE A 58 -12.75 17.42 12.49
C ILE A 58 -13.52 17.13 13.77
N ASP A 59 -14.01 18.18 14.42
CA ASP A 59 -14.64 18.11 15.75
C ASP A 59 -13.74 17.34 16.75
N ASP A 60 -14.26 16.27 17.34
CA ASP A 60 -13.58 15.40 18.30
C ASP A 60 -12.71 14.31 17.65
N TYR A 61 -12.62 14.26 16.31
CA TYR A 61 -11.78 13.33 15.58
C TYR A 61 -10.49 13.99 15.06
N SER A 62 -9.39 13.26 15.17
CA SER A 62 -8.12 13.60 14.55
C SER A 62 -7.72 12.51 13.56
N PHE A 63 -7.34 12.93 12.35
CA PHE A 63 -6.80 12.09 11.30
C PHE A 63 -5.36 12.50 11.01
N GLU A 64 -4.40 11.72 11.50
CA GLU A 64 -2.98 11.95 11.30
C GLU A 64 -2.46 11.07 10.17
N LEU A 65 -1.93 11.69 9.11
CA LEU A 65 -1.14 11.00 8.10
C LEU A 65 0.26 10.75 8.67
N GLU A 66 0.50 9.57 9.20
CA GLU A 66 1.80 9.22 9.79
C GLU A 66 2.88 9.13 8.72
N LYS A 67 2.58 8.38 7.64
CA LYS A 67 3.52 8.06 6.58
C LYS A 67 2.82 7.67 5.30
N TYR A 68 3.47 7.92 4.16
CA TYR A 68 2.93 7.58 2.85
C TYR A 68 4.02 7.32 1.82
N PHE A 69 3.63 6.66 0.74
CA PHE A 69 4.37 6.52 -0.50
C PHE A 69 3.43 6.89 -1.65
N LEU A 70 3.88 7.78 -2.51
CA LEU A 70 3.18 8.16 -3.73
C LEU A 70 4.19 8.15 -4.87
N ASP A 71 3.90 7.38 -5.91
CA ASP A 71 4.61 7.50 -7.19
C ASP A 71 3.57 7.54 -8.32
N ILE A 72 3.38 8.74 -8.89
CA ILE A 72 2.33 8.98 -9.89
C ILE A 72 2.64 8.25 -11.19
N ALA A 73 3.92 8.19 -11.56
CA ALA A 73 4.36 7.56 -12.80
C ALA A 73 4.08 6.06 -12.82
N SER A 74 4.47 5.30 -11.79
CA SER A 74 4.14 3.86 -11.67
C SER A 74 2.71 3.60 -11.18
N ALA A 75 1.94 4.66 -10.91
CA ALA A 75 0.55 4.62 -10.45
C ALA A 75 0.37 3.88 -9.12
N GLN A 76 1.28 4.06 -8.17
CA GLN A 76 1.28 3.37 -6.89
C GLN A 76 1.10 4.35 -5.73
N PHE A 77 0.18 4.02 -4.81
CA PHE A 77 -0.04 4.78 -3.60
C PHE A 77 -0.24 3.88 -2.38
N TYR A 78 0.36 4.27 -1.27
CA TYR A 78 0.15 3.68 0.04
C TYR A 78 0.22 4.75 1.13
N ALA A 79 -0.63 4.65 2.14
CA ALA A 79 -0.56 5.51 3.31
C ALA A 79 -0.97 4.77 4.58
N VAL A 80 -0.46 5.26 5.71
CA VAL A 80 -0.93 4.92 7.04
C VAL A 80 -1.52 6.17 7.68
N VAL A 81 -2.80 6.11 7.99
CA VAL A 81 -3.52 7.16 8.69
C VAL A 81 -3.93 6.65 10.06
N LYS A 82 -3.47 7.33 11.10
CA LYS A 82 -3.93 7.12 12.46
C LYS A 82 -5.19 7.96 12.69
N VAL A 83 -6.22 7.35 13.26
CA VAL A 83 -7.45 8.02 13.67
C VAL A 83 -7.60 7.90 15.17
N SER A 84 -7.73 9.04 15.83
CA SER A 84 -8.01 9.15 17.26
C SER A 84 -9.28 9.97 17.50
N ARG A 85 -9.94 9.73 18.63
CA ARG A 85 -11.11 10.48 19.08
C ARG A 85 -10.95 10.84 20.55
N ASP A 86 -11.27 12.07 20.91
CA ASP A 86 -11.08 12.55 22.28
C ASP A 86 -11.89 11.72 23.29
N GLY A 87 -11.19 11.00 24.17
CA GLY A 87 -11.76 10.31 25.33
C GLY A 87 -12.59 9.05 25.05
N ASP A 88 -12.80 8.67 23.78
CA ASP A 88 -13.72 7.59 23.39
C ASP A 88 -13.13 6.59 22.39
N LYS A 89 -13.58 5.34 22.50
CA LYS A 89 -13.23 4.28 21.55
C LYS A 89 -13.91 4.49 20.21
N ILE A 90 -13.13 4.37 19.12
CA ILE A 90 -13.67 4.49 17.77
C ILE A 90 -14.25 3.16 17.28
N SER A 91 -15.53 3.18 16.90
CA SER A 91 -16.16 2.07 16.19
C SER A 91 -15.68 2.04 14.72
N TYR A 92 -15.53 0.84 14.16
CA TYR A 92 -15.16 0.67 12.76
C TYR A 92 -16.03 -0.41 12.14
N GLN A 93 -16.65 -0.09 11.00
CA GLN A 93 -17.46 -1.03 10.23
C GLN A 93 -17.04 -0.99 8.76
N SER A 94 -16.57 -2.14 8.27
CA SER A 94 -16.36 -2.33 6.83
C SER A 94 -17.72 -2.52 6.16
N ILE A 95 -18.24 -1.49 5.49
CA ILE A 95 -19.45 -1.62 4.68
C ILE A 95 -19.02 -2.08 3.28
N ARG A 96 -19.51 -3.25 2.85
CA ARG A 96 -19.43 -3.63 1.43
C ARG A 96 -20.57 -2.91 0.71
N ALA A 97 -20.29 -1.88 -0.06
CA ALA A 97 -21.23 -1.40 -1.06
C ALA A 97 -21.32 -2.47 -2.18
N SER A 98 -22.51 -3.04 -2.39
CA SER A 98 -22.70 -4.21 -3.24
C SER A 98 -22.61 -3.95 -4.74
N ASP A 99 -22.62 -2.71 -5.24
CA ASP A 99 -22.82 -2.51 -6.70
C ASP A 99 -21.86 -1.51 -7.38
N SER A 100 -20.92 -0.89 -6.66
CA SER A 100 -19.99 0.11 -7.23
C SER A 100 -18.51 -0.25 -7.20
N GLY A 101 -18.14 -1.41 -6.61
CA GLY A 101 -16.74 -1.84 -6.47
C GLY A 101 -15.87 -0.93 -5.57
N ARG A 102 -16.46 0.11 -4.94
CA ARG A 102 -15.76 1.04 -4.03
C ARG A 102 -16.14 0.69 -2.59
N SER A 103 -15.17 0.27 -1.77
CA SER A 103 -15.44 0.03 -0.35
C SER A 103 -15.61 1.36 0.38
N LEU A 104 -16.84 1.74 0.72
CA LEU A 104 -17.10 2.81 1.67
C LEU A 104 -16.89 2.22 3.07
N GLN A 105 -15.74 2.49 3.68
CA GLN A 105 -15.48 2.03 5.05
C GLN A 105 -15.98 3.07 6.01
N SER A 106 -16.80 2.70 7.00
CA SER A 106 -17.31 3.65 7.98
C SER A 106 -16.43 3.68 9.23
N ILE A 107 -15.98 4.87 9.60
CA ILE A 107 -15.23 5.18 10.81
C ILE A 107 -16.16 6.00 11.72
N GLY A 108 -16.48 5.46 12.89
CA GLY A 108 -17.32 6.14 13.87
C GLY A 108 -18.74 6.47 13.38
N GLU A 109 -19.29 5.69 12.44
CA GLU A 109 -20.60 5.91 11.76
C GLU A 109 -20.67 7.17 10.87
N ARG A 110 -19.66 8.05 10.92
CA ARG A 110 -19.67 9.36 10.27
C ARG A 110 -18.72 9.50 9.09
N PHE A 111 -17.53 8.93 9.16
CA PHE A 111 -16.51 9.17 8.14
C PHE A 111 -16.35 7.99 7.20
N SER A 112 -15.96 8.26 5.95
CA SER A 112 -15.51 7.22 5.03
C SER A 112 -14.27 7.61 4.23
N ILE A 113 -13.50 6.60 3.83
CA ILE A 113 -12.34 6.78 2.94
C ILE A 113 -12.75 6.40 1.52
N LEU A 114 -12.52 7.30 0.56
CA LEU A 114 -12.84 7.07 -0.84
C LEU A 114 -11.66 6.53 -1.65
N PHE A 115 -12.00 5.87 -2.75
CA PHE A 115 -11.12 5.51 -3.85
C PHE A 115 -9.97 4.54 -3.53
N ALA A 116 -9.93 3.95 -2.34
CA ALA A 116 -8.83 3.08 -1.92
C ALA A 116 -9.30 1.77 -1.29
N VAL A 117 -8.42 0.77 -1.35
CA VAL A 117 -8.51 -0.40 -0.50
C VAL A 117 -7.98 0.00 0.87
N VAL A 118 -8.80 -0.11 1.89
CA VAL A 118 -8.38 0.23 3.26
C VAL A 118 -8.39 -1.03 4.14
N LYS A 119 -7.35 -1.22 4.94
CA LYS A 119 -7.29 -2.23 6.00
C LYS A 119 -7.16 -1.51 7.32
N VAL A 120 -7.83 -2.04 8.34
CA VAL A 120 -7.88 -1.39 9.65
C VAL A 120 -7.33 -2.31 10.71
N GLU A 121 -6.52 -1.73 11.58
CA GLU A 121 -6.05 -2.32 12.82
C GLU A 121 -6.45 -1.42 13.98
N LYS A 122 -6.77 -2.04 15.11
CA LYS A 122 -7.07 -1.33 16.35
C LYS A 122 -5.89 -1.49 17.28
N GLU A 123 -5.38 -0.38 17.80
CA GLU A 123 -4.30 -0.38 18.79
C GLU A 123 -4.68 0.57 19.91
N GLY A 124 -4.99 0.01 21.09
CA GLY A 124 -5.60 0.78 22.17
C GLY A 124 -6.96 1.33 21.76
N ASP A 125 -7.13 2.64 21.90
CA ASP A 125 -8.34 3.38 21.51
C ASP A 125 -8.26 3.95 20.09
N ASP A 126 -7.10 3.86 19.43
CA ASP A 126 -6.83 4.38 18.10
C ASP A 126 -7.13 3.35 16.99
N LEU A 127 -7.43 3.86 15.80
CA LEU A 127 -7.51 3.07 14.56
C LEU A 127 -6.36 3.42 13.63
N TYR A 128 -5.71 2.41 13.07
CA TYR A 128 -4.71 2.56 12.01
C TYR A 128 -5.30 2.08 10.69
N LEU A 129 -5.40 3.00 9.73
CA LEU A 129 -5.90 2.77 8.38
C LEU A 129 -4.71 2.60 7.44
N TYR A 130 -4.54 1.40 6.89
CA TYR A 130 -3.60 1.10 5.82
C TYR A 130 -4.32 1.25 4.49
N ILE A 131 -4.05 2.34 3.81
CA ILE A 131 -4.72 2.77 2.59
C ILE A 131 -3.83 2.41 1.41
N TYR A 132 -4.36 1.68 0.44
CA TYR A 132 -3.65 1.27 -0.76
C TYR A 132 -4.48 1.58 -2.01
N ARG A 133 -3.82 2.09 -3.05
CA ARG A 133 -4.47 2.42 -4.31
C ARG A 133 -3.52 2.29 -5.50
N GLN A 134 -4.03 1.69 -6.57
CA GLN A 134 -3.47 1.86 -7.92
C GLN A 134 -4.14 3.06 -8.58
N LEU A 135 -3.34 4.02 -9.05
CA LEU A 135 -3.87 5.25 -9.65
C LEU A 135 -4.38 4.97 -11.06
N GLN A 136 -5.57 5.50 -11.36
CA GLN A 136 -6.27 5.20 -12.62
C GLN A 136 -5.96 6.24 -13.72
N SER A 137 -5.63 7.47 -13.34
CA SER A 137 -5.21 8.54 -14.23
C SER A 137 -4.07 9.32 -13.60
N GLU A 138 -3.48 10.23 -14.37
CA GLU A 138 -2.77 11.35 -13.75
C GLU A 138 -3.82 12.08 -12.92
N GLN A 139 -3.70 11.98 -11.61
CA GLN A 139 -4.55 12.67 -10.66
C GLN A 139 -3.70 13.71 -9.98
N ASP A 140 -4.33 14.83 -9.61
CA ASP A 140 -3.71 15.77 -8.68
C ASP A 140 -3.23 14.96 -7.45
N PRO A 141 -1.93 15.03 -7.09
CA PRO A 141 -1.40 14.41 -5.88
C PRO A 141 -2.24 14.71 -4.63
N ASN A 142 -2.88 15.88 -4.58
CA ASN A 142 -3.71 16.32 -3.46
C ASN A 142 -5.14 15.76 -3.53
N GLN A 143 -5.47 14.92 -4.51
CA GLN A 143 -6.79 14.28 -4.68
C GLN A 143 -6.69 12.75 -4.75
N ILE A 144 -5.60 12.17 -4.23
CA ILE A 144 -5.34 10.73 -4.29
C ILE A 144 -6.25 9.94 -3.35
N PHE A 145 -6.62 10.49 -2.20
CA PHE A 145 -7.70 9.96 -1.36
C PHE A 145 -8.28 11.09 -0.51
N ALA A 146 -9.50 10.89 -0.03
CA ALA A 146 -10.19 11.86 0.81
C ALA A 146 -10.78 11.19 2.05
N ILE A 147 -10.78 11.93 3.15
CA ILE A 147 -11.67 11.67 4.29
C ILE A 147 -12.99 12.35 3.95
N ARG A 148 -14.04 11.56 3.79
CA ARG A 148 -15.39 12.06 3.55
C ARG A 148 -16.16 12.09 4.86
N ASP A 149 -16.67 13.26 5.22
CA ASP A 149 -17.61 13.45 6.32
C ASP A 149 -19.04 13.22 5.81
N CYS A 150 -19.60 12.08 6.19
CA CYS A 150 -20.96 11.64 5.85
C CYS A 150 -21.93 12.06 6.95
N GLN A 151 -22.08 13.38 7.17
CA GLN A 151 -23.20 13.91 7.95
C GLN A 151 -24.55 13.46 7.35
N ALA A 152 -25.65 13.67 8.08
CA ALA A 152 -26.98 13.12 7.79
C ALA A 152 -27.36 13.09 6.28
N GLU A 153 -28.13 12.07 5.87
CA GLU A 153 -28.41 11.65 4.47
C GLU A 153 -28.76 12.75 3.44
N ASN A 154 -29.14 13.96 3.89
CA ASN A 154 -29.59 15.06 3.06
C ASN A 154 -28.60 16.24 2.95
N GLU A 155 -27.39 16.14 3.51
CA GLU A 155 -26.35 17.17 3.38
C GLU A 155 -25.26 16.79 2.38
N PRO A 156 -24.70 17.77 1.63
CA PRO A 156 -23.57 17.50 0.75
C PRO A 156 -22.35 17.07 1.57
N TYR A 157 -21.75 15.96 1.16
CA TYR A 157 -20.52 15.47 1.78
C TYR A 157 -19.42 16.53 1.76
N LYS A 158 -18.71 16.68 2.89
CA LYS A 158 -17.45 17.44 2.94
C LYS A 158 -16.29 16.47 2.78
N GLU A 159 -15.32 16.85 1.96
CA GLU A 159 -14.14 16.05 1.67
C GLU A 159 -12.89 16.79 2.11
N TYR A 160 -12.03 16.10 2.86
CA TYR A 160 -10.80 16.62 3.41
C TYR A 160 -9.63 15.83 2.83
N TYR A 161 -8.59 16.55 2.42
CA TYR A 161 -7.47 16.04 1.65
C TYR A 161 -6.16 16.33 2.37
N PHE A 162 -5.24 15.39 2.29
CA PHE A 162 -3.84 15.62 2.66
C PHE A 162 -3.07 16.15 1.46
N ASN A 163 -2.06 16.97 1.71
CA ASN A 163 -1.14 17.39 0.66
C ASN A 163 -0.07 16.31 0.48
N LEU A 164 0.02 15.72 -0.70
CA LEU A 164 0.95 14.62 -0.97
C LEU A 164 1.99 15.06 -2.00
N GLU A 165 3.23 14.66 -1.76
CA GLU A 165 4.32 14.88 -2.71
C GLU A 165 4.58 13.59 -3.51
N ASP A 166 4.75 13.76 -4.82
CA ASP A 166 5.17 12.66 -5.68
C ASP A 166 6.64 12.33 -5.40
N SER A 167 6.91 11.09 -5.00
CA SER A 167 8.25 10.64 -4.65
C SER A 167 9.17 10.55 -5.86
N ARG A 168 8.60 10.36 -7.07
CA ARG A 168 9.34 10.11 -8.33
C ARG A 168 10.37 8.98 -8.20
N LYS A 169 10.08 8.00 -7.34
CA LYS A 169 10.94 6.83 -7.08
C LYS A 169 10.59 5.70 -8.04
N HIS A 170 10.89 5.91 -9.31
CA HIS A 170 10.68 4.94 -10.37
C HIS A 170 11.80 4.98 -11.41
N GLU A 171 11.84 3.95 -12.25
CA GLU A 171 12.67 3.87 -13.45
C GLU A 171 11.79 3.79 -14.70
N GLU A 172 12.28 4.35 -15.80
CA GLU A 172 11.58 4.36 -17.09
C GLU A 172 12.21 3.40 -18.10
N PHE A 173 11.37 2.66 -18.82
CA PHE A 173 11.77 1.81 -19.94
C PHE A 173 10.95 2.19 -21.17
N ARG A 174 11.63 2.49 -22.28
CA ARG A 174 10.98 2.82 -23.56
C ARG A 174 10.70 1.53 -24.32
N LEU A 175 9.42 1.16 -24.38
CA LEU A 175 8.93 0.01 -25.12
C LEU A 175 8.56 0.43 -26.54
N ASN A 176 8.43 -0.53 -27.47
CA ASN A 176 7.93 -0.23 -28.82
C ASN A 176 6.48 0.31 -28.77
N GLU A 177 5.69 -0.21 -27.83
CA GLU A 177 4.26 0.08 -27.71
C GLU A 177 3.97 1.30 -26.82
N GLY A 178 4.97 1.78 -26.06
CA GLY A 178 4.72 2.75 -25.00
C GLY A 178 5.88 2.94 -24.03
N THR A 179 5.56 3.28 -22.79
CA THR A 179 6.55 3.50 -21.71
C THR A 179 6.13 2.73 -20.48
N LEU A 180 7.09 2.02 -19.88
CA LEU A 180 6.92 1.31 -18.62
C LEU A 180 7.59 2.13 -17.52
N TYR A 181 6.84 2.40 -16.46
CA TYR A 181 7.28 3.07 -15.25
C TYR A 181 7.30 2.06 -14.11
N LEU A 182 8.45 1.85 -13.49
CA LEU A 182 8.71 0.78 -12.53
C LEU A 182 9.09 1.35 -11.17
N SER A 183 8.32 1.05 -10.12
CA SER A 183 8.68 1.38 -8.73
C SER A 183 8.82 0.13 -7.87
N SER A 184 9.24 0.30 -6.62
CA SER A 184 9.32 -0.80 -5.66
C SER A 184 7.99 -1.50 -5.36
N MET A 185 6.85 -0.83 -5.57
CA MET A 185 5.52 -1.37 -5.28
C MET A 185 4.89 -2.09 -6.46
N GLY A 186 5.23 -1.69 -7.68
CA GLY A 186 4.54 -2.14 -8.88
C GLY A 186 5.03 -1.43 -10.13
N LEU A 187 4.28 -1.57 -11.21
CA LEU A 187 4.58 -0.90 -12.47
C LEU A 187 3.32 -0.43 -13.19
N LYS A 188 3.50 0.54 -14.08
CA LYS A 188 2.50 1.00 -15.05
C LYS A 188 3.10 0.92 -16.44
N ILE A 189 2.39 0.31 -17.39
CA ILE A 189 2.70 0.39 -18.81
C ILE A 189 1.65 1.30 -19.47
N GLN A 190 2.12 2.40 -20.05
CA GLN A 190 1.30 3.36 -20.77
C GLN A 190 1.55 3.23 -22.26
N VAL A 191 0.50 2.95 -23.03
CA VAL A 191 0.57 2.66 -24.46
C VAL A 191 -0.35 3.60 -25.24
N LYS A 192 0.04 3.92 -26.48
CA LYS A 192 -0.69 4.88 -27.35
C LYS A 192 -1.91 4.29 -28.08
N ARG A 193 -2.25 3.04 -27.79
CA ARG A 193 -3.43 2.34 -28.32
C ARG A 193 -3.83 1.20 -27.40
N SER A 194 -5.08 0.75 -27.47
CA SER A 194 -5.47 -0.51 -26.81
C SER A 194 -4.72 -1.69 -27.44
N LEU A 195 -4.08 -2.51 -26.61
CA LEU A 195 -3.40 -3.74 -27.04
C LEU A 195 -4.21 -5.00 -26.71
N GLY A 196 -5.36 -4.86 -26.03
CA GLY A 196 -6.11 -5.98 -25.46
C GLY A 196 -5.60 -6.38 -24.07
N GLN A 197 -6.42 -7.09 -23.29
CA GLN A 197 -6.06 -7.50 -21.93
C GLN A 197 -4.93 -8.53 -21.91
N ASP A 198 -4.87 -9.39 -22.93
CA ASP A 198 -3.94 -10.50 -23.01
C ASP A 198 -2.66 -10.18 -23.80
N TYR A 199 -2.36 -8.89 -24.03
CA TYR A 199 -1.18 -8.52 -24.81
C TYR A 199 0.12 -8.95 -24.14
N PHE A 200 0.25 -8.69 -22.84
CA PHE A 200 1.45 -8.99 -22.06
C PHE A 200 1.44 -10.46 -21.63
N GLN A 201 1.85 -11.35 -22.53
CA GLN A 201 1.93 -12.79 -22.28
C GLN A 201 3.15 -13.13 -21.42
N ASP A 202 4.30 -12.52 -21.72
CA ASP A 202 5.53 -12.67 -20.93
C ASP A 202 6.05 -11.29 -20.53
N LEU A 203 6.26 -11.10 -19.23
CA LEU A 203 6.86 -9.88 -18.67
C LEU A 203 7.87 -10.27 -17.59
N VAL A 204 9.14 -9.97 -17.82
CA VAL A 204 10.26 -10.34 -16.94
C VAL A 204 11.12 -9.12 -16.68
N LEU A 205 11.46 -8.88 -15.41
CA LEU A 205 12.49 -7.90 -15.04
C LEU A 205 13.82 -8.63 -14.87
N ILE A 206 14.92 -8.05 -15.36
CA ILE A 206 16.26 -8.61 -15.26
C ILE A 206 17.11 -7.65 -14.41
N ASN A 207 17.65 -8.16 -13.31
CA ASN A 207 18.59 -7.44 -12.45
C ASN A 207 19.96 -7.30 -13.11
N LYS A 208 20.76 -6.34 -12.64
CA LYS A 208 22.16 -6.11 -13.03
C LYS A 208 23.08 -7.33 -12.81
N ASP A 209 22.71 -8.25 -11.93
CA ASP A 209 23.42 -9.52 -11.67
C ASP A 209 22.91 -10.68 -12.54
N GLY A 210 21.92 -10.44 -13.40
CA GLY A 210 21.29 -11.43 -14.27
C GLY A 210 20.16 -12.23 -13.61
N GLU A 211 19.77 -11.95 -12.36
CA GLU A 211 18.60 -12.59 -11.76
C GLU A 211 17.30 -12.11 -12.42
N ASN A 212 16.41 -13.05 -12.73
CA ASN A 212 15.15 -12.78 -13.42
C ASN A 212 13.97 -12.78 -12.42
N ILE A 213 13.15 -11.74 -12.49
CA ILE A 213 11.86 -11.67 -11.80
C ILE A 213 10.75 -11.79 -12.84
N THR A 214 10.19 -12.99 -12.98
CA THR A 214 9.06 -13.24 -13.88
C THR A 214 7.77 -12.68 -13.27
N LEU A 215 7.26 -11.61 -13.86
CA LEU A 215 6.01 -10.97 -13.44
C LEU A 215 4.79 -11.67 -14.05
N ILE A 216 4.86 -11.96 -15.35
CA ILE A 216 3.82 -12.63 -16.13
C ILE A 216 4.48 -13.70 -17.00
N LYS A 217 3.86 -14.89 -17.08
CA LYS A 217 4.29 -15.97 -17.96
C LYS A 217 3.06 -16.64 -18.58
N ASP A 218 3.03 -16.74 -19.91
CA ASP A 218 1.91 -17.30 -20.68
C ASP A 218 0.56 -16.65 -20.30
N GLY A 219 0.56 -15.33 -20.08
CA GLY A 219 -0.60 -14.54 -19.68
C GLY A 219 -0.95 -14.65 -18.18
N GLU A 220 -0.31 -15.55 -17.44
CA GLU A 220 -0.58 -15.75 -16.03
C GLU A 220 0.30 -14.86 -15.12
N SER A 221 -0.35 -14.15 -14.20
CA SER A 221 0.33 -13.35 -13.17
C SER A 221 1.09 -14.23 -12.17
N LYS A 222 2.42 -14.10 -12.11
CA LYS A 222 3.31 -14.87 -11.22
C LYS A 222 3.74 -14.05 -10.00
N ALA A 223 4.61 -13.05 -10.19
CA ALA A 223 5.11 -12.19 -9.11
C ALA A 223 4.33 -10.87 -8.97
N ALA A 224 3.39 -10.59 -9.86
CA ALA A 224 2.47 -9.47 -9.77
C ALA A 224 1.03 -9.94 -9.49
N TYR A 225 0.20 -9.02 -9.02
CA TYR A 225 -1.25 -9.06 -9.18
C TYR A 225 -1.59 -8.20 -10.39
N SER A 226 -2.35 -8.75 -11.34
CA SER A 226 -2.93 -7.96 -12.44
C SER A 226 -3.78 -6.85 -11.84
N GLY A 227 -3.46 -5.60 -12.18
CA GLY A 227 -4.20 -4.44 -11.73
C GLY A 227 -5.23 -3.97 -12.75
N SER A 228 -5.60 -2.70 -12.66
CA SER A 228 -6.60 -2.09 -13.54
C SER A 228 -6.05 -1.97 -14.97
N VAL A 229 -6.80 -2.46 -15.96
CA VAL A 229 -6.64 -2.07 -17.37
C VAL A 229 -7.64 -0.97 -17.65
N LEU A 230 -7.15 0.23 -17.95
CA LEU A 230 -7.99 1.38 -18.24
C LEU A 230 -7.78 1.81 -19.68
N PHE A 231 -8.89 1.93 -20.38
CA PHE A 231 -8.94 2.47 -21.73
C PHE A 231 -9.65 3.82 -21.63
N ALA A 232 -8.88 4.91 -21.72
CA ALA A 232 -9.43 6.23 -21.91
C ALA A 232 -9.25 6.64 -23.37
N THR A 233 -10.32 7.11 -23.99
CA THR A 233 -10.27 7.94 -25.19
C THR A 233 -10.14 9.37 -24.72
N ASP A 234 -8.96 9.96 -24.80
CA ASP A 234 -8.82 11.41 -24.73
C ASP A 234 -8.76 11.99 -26.16
N GLU A 235 -8.79 13.32 -26.27
CA GLU A 235 -8.77 14.04 -27.55
C GLU A 235 -7.50 13.75 -28.40
N THR A 236 -6.47 13.12 -27.80
CA THR A 236 -5.20 12.77 -28.47
C THR A 236 -5.15 11.32 -28.99
N GLY A 237 -6.13 10.48 -28.61
CA GLY A 237 -6.22 9.08 -29.00
C GLY A 237 -6.41 8.13 -27.82
N PHE A 238 -6.42 6.82 -28.10
CA PHE A 238 -6.55 5.78 -27.08
C PHE A 238 -5.29 5.66 -26.23
N ASN A 239 -5.38 5.91 -24.92
CA ASN A 239 -4.28 5.67 -23.99
C ASN A 239 -4.59 4.45 -23.12
N GLY A 240 -4.00 3.31 -23.48
CA GLY A 240 -4.10 2.08 -22.70
C GLY A 240 -3.17 2.14 -21.49
N LYS A 241 -3.67 1.84 -20.30
CA LYS A 241 -2.87 1.78 -19.07
C LYS A 241 -3.02 0.40 -18.44
N TYR A 242 -1.88 -0.25 -18.22
CA TYR A 242 -1.79 -1.56 -17.57
C TYR A 242 -1.01 -1.38 -16.27
N VAL A 243 -1.69 -1.49 -15.13
CA VAL A 243 -1.08 -1.30 -13.81
C VAL A 243 -0.93 -2.67 -13.14
N TYR A 244 0.18 -2.91 -12.47
CA TYR A 244 0.45 -4.17 -11.77
C TYR A 244 1.02 -3.88 -10.37
N GLU A 245 0.54 -4.61 -9.37
CA GLU A 245 1.08 -4.58 -8.00
C GLU A 245 2.03 -5.75 -7.80
N PHE A 246 3.20 -5.55 -7.20
CA PHE A 246 4.07 -6.67 -6.85
C PHE A 246 3.62 -7.37 -5.57
N ARG A 247 3.64 -8.71 -5.62
CA ARG A 247 3.39 -9.55 -4.44
C ARG A 247 4.43 -9.32 -3.34
N LYS A 248 5.65 -8.99 -3.74
CA LYS A 248 6.77 -8.61 -2.86
C LYS A 248 7.39 -7.32 -3.36
N ILE A 249 7.95 -6.53 -2.45
CA ILE A 249 8.67 -5.32 -2.84
C ILE A 249 9.92 -5.70 -3.62
N ILE A 250 10.13 -5.01 -4.73
CA ILE A 250 11.29 -5.17 -5.60
C ILE A 250 12.22 -3.97 -5.39
N ASP A 251 13.53 -4.20 -5.43
CA ASP A 251 14.49 -3.11 -5.60
C ASP A 251 14.47 -2.71 -7.08
N TYR A 252 13.79 -1.63 -7.41
CA TYR A 252 13.62 -1.23 -8.80
C TYR A 252 14.91 -0.65 -9.40
N ALA A 253 15.82 -0.13 -8.57
CA ALA A 253 17.09 0.45 -9.01
C ALA A 253 18.14 -0.61 -9.40
N SER A 254 17.93 -1.88 -9.00
CA SER A 254 18.75 -3.01 -9.43
C SER A 254 18.36 -3.55 -10.80
N ILE A 255 17.22 -3.12 -11.35
CA ILE A 255 16.69 -3.61 -12.62
C ILE A 255 17.42 -2.93 -13.78
N GLU A 256 18.03 -3.73 -14.64
CA GLU A 256 18.78 -3.26 -15.81
C GLU A 256 17.91 -3.31 -17.07
N LYS A 257 17.14 -4.39 -17.23
CA LYS A 257 16.39 -4.67 -18.45
C LYS A 257 15.01 -5.19 -18.15
N VAL A 258 14.10 -4.97 -19.09
CA VAL A 258 12.76 -5.56 -19.09
C VAL A 258 12.59 -6.36 -20.36
N VAL A 259 12.05 -7.58 -20.24
CA VAL A 259 11.65 -8.40 -21.37
C VAL A 259 10.13 -8.43 -21.47
N VAL A 260 9.60 -8.03 -22.62
CA VAL A 260 8.17 -8.08 -22.94
C VAL A 260 7.97 -8.95 -24.18
N ASN A 261 7.25 -10.06 -24.05
CA ASN A 261 6.94 -11.00 -25.13
C ASN A 261 8.19 -11.39 -25.96
N GLY A 262 9.30 -11.67 -25.28
CA GLY A 262 10.58 -12.04 -25.88
C GLY A 262 11.45 -10.89 -26.41
N LYS A 263 10.97 -9.63 -26.37
CA LYS A 263 11.77 -8.45 -26.72
C LYS A 263 12.39 -7.83 -25.48
N THR A 264 13.69 -7.51 -25.55
CA THR A 264 14.44 -6.89 -24.45
C THR A 264 14.49 -5.38 -24.62
N TYR A 265 14.30 -4.65 -23.52
CA TYR A 265 14.33 -3.20 -23.44
C TYR A 265 15.26 -2.79 -22.31
N GLU A 266 16.12 -1.82 -22.57
CA GLU A 266 17.03 -1.25 -21.59
C GLU A 266 16.43 0.03 -21.00
N ARG A 267 17.00 0.48 -19.89
CA ARG A 267 16.57 1.70 -19.21
C ARG A 267 16.64 2.90 -20.16
N ALA A 268 15.69 3.83 -20.06
CA ALA A 268 15.81 5.09 -20.76
C ALA A 268 17.07 5.81 -20.25
N GLU A 269 17.92 6.26 -21.17
CA GLU A 269 18.98 7.20 -20.82
C GLU A 269 18.31 8.53 -20.43
N ASP A 270 18.71 9.09 -19.29
CA ASP A 270 18.35 10.46 -18.95
C ASP A 270 18.89 11.34 -20.06
N ALA A 271 18.00 11.92 -20.88
CA ALA A 271 18.39 12.95 -21.83
C ALA A 271 18.95 14.11 -21.01
N GLN A 272 20.28 14.19 -20.91
CA GLN A 272 20.96 15.34 -20.34
C GLN A 272 20.56 16.57 -21.18
N ASN A 273 19.67 17.40 -20.64
CA ASN A 273 19.42 18.76 -21.09
C ASN A 273 19.96 19.73 -20.04
#